data_AF-A0A8J5PL28-F1
#
_entry.id   AF-A0A8J5PL28-F1
#
_cell.length_a   1.000
_cell.length_b   1.000
_cell.length_c   1.000
_cell.angle_alpha   90.00
_cell.angle_beta   90.00
_cell.angle_gamma   90.00
#
_symmetry.space_group_name_H-M   'P 1'
#
loop_
_entity.id
_entity.type
_entity.pdbx_description
1 polymer ?
#
loop_
_entity_poly.entity_id
_entity_poly.type
_entity_poly.pdbx_seq_one_letter_code
_entity_poly.pdbx_strand_id
1 'polypeptide(L)'
;MAGGDIKKGANLFKTRCAQCHTVEKDGGNKIGPALHGLWGRKTGSVEGYAYTDANKQKGIEWNDDTLFEYLENPRSTSPVPRWPSVA
;
A
#
# COMPACT_ATOMS: atom_id res chain seq x y z
N MET A 1 -7.55 -12.15 14.74
CA MET A 1 -8.25 -10.89 14.44
C MET A 1 -9.75 -11.14 14.40
N ALA A 2 -10.55 -10.27 15.02
CA ALA A 2 -12.00 -10.30 14.82
C ALA A 2 -12.31 -9.91 13.36
N GLY A 3 -13.22 -10.63 12.70
CA GLY A 3 -13.57 -10.38 11.30
C GLY A 3 -14.04 -8.94 11.09
N GLY A 4 -13.29 -8.18 10.31
CA GLY A 4 -13.61 -6.78 10.00
C GLY A 4 -14.90 -6.63 9.18
N ASP A 5 -15.52 -5.46 9.26
CA ASP A 5 -16.70 -5.12 8.46
C ASP A 5 -16.27 -4.74 7.03
N ILE A 6 -16.53 -5.64 6.09
CA ILE A 6 -16.15 -5.48 4.68
C ILE A 6 -16.79 -4.24 4.05
N LYS A 7 -18.03 -3.89 4.41
CA LYS A 7 -18.71 -2.72 3.84
C LYS A 7 -18.05 -1.42 4.32
N LYS A 8 -17.71 -1.35 5.61
CA LYS A 8 -16.95 -0.22 6.15
C LYS A 8 -15.56 -0.14 5.55
N GLY A 9 -14.86 -1.28 5.44
CA GLY A 9 -13.54 -1.37 4.81
C GLY A 9 -13.55 -0.87 3.36
N ALA A 10 -14.54 -1.28 2.56
CA ALA A 10 -14.70 -0.83 1.19
C ALA A 10 -14.92 0.69 1.10
N ASN A 11 -15.72 1.27 2.00
CA ASN A 11 -15.94 2.72 2.04
C ASN A 11 -14.69 3.50 2.45
N LEU A 12 -13.92 2.98 3.41
CA LEU A 12 -12.63 3.55 3.80
C LEU A 12 -11.64 3.50 2.63
N PHE A 13 -11.54 2.36 1.95
CA PHE A 13 -10.66 2.21 0.80
C PHE A 13 -10.99 3.23 -0.31
N LYS A 14 -12.28 3.40 -0.64
CA LYS A 14 -12.73 4.39 -1.65
C LYS A 14 -12.29 5.81 -1.31
N THR A 15 -12.39 6.22 -0.05
CA THR A 15 -12.12 7.60 0.38
C THR A 15 -10.65 7.87 0.68
N ARG A 16 -9.88 6.85 1.07
CA ARG A 16 -8.49 7.01 1.55
C ARG A 16 -7.44 6.44 0.61
N CYS A 17 -7.78 5.44 -0.22
CA CYS A 17 -6.78 4.63 -0.94
C CYS A 17 -7.01 4.59 -2.46
N ALA A 18 -8.27 4.55 -2.91
CA ALA A 18 -8.63 4.29 -4.32
C ALA A 18 -8.16 5.38 -5.30
N GLN A 19 -7.89 6.59 -4.81
CA GLN A 19 -7.26 7.66 -5.58
C GLN A 19 -5.86 7.30 -6.06
N CYS A 20 -5.08 6.57 -5.23
CA CYS A 20 -3.70 6.21 -5.50
C CYS A 20 -3.52 4.76 -5.91
N HIS A 21 -4.47 3.88 -5.60
CA HIS A 21 -4.30 2.44 -5.77
C HIS A 21 -5.45 1.80 -6.57
N THR A 22 -5.15 0.61 -7.09
CA THR A 22 -6.09 -0.32 -7.70
C THR A 22 -6.02 -1.65 -6.95
N VAL A 23 -7.11 -2.40 -6.96
CA VAL A 23 -7.19 -3.74 -6.34
C VAL A 23 -7.52 -4.84 -7.34
N GLU A 24 -7.94 -4.46 -8.55
CA GLU A 24 -8.25 -5.38 -9.64
C GLU A 24 -6.96 -5.96 -10.22
N LYS A 25 -7.03 -7.22 -10.67
CA LYS A 25 -5.89 -7.97 -11.23
C LYS A 25 -5.15 -7.22 -12.33
N ASP A 26 -5.90 -6.57 -13.21
CA ASP A 26 -5.38 -5.85 -14.37
C ASP A 26 -5.54 -4.33 -14.21
N GLY A 27 -5.73 -3.84 -12.97
CA GLY A 27 -5.97 -2.43 -12.69
C GLY A 27 -4.77 -1.51 -12.93
N GLY A 28 -3.57 -2.08 -13.04
CA GLY A 28 -2.32 -1.34 -13.26
C GLY A 28 -1.91 -0.43 -12.10
N ASN A 29 -0.72 0.16 -12.21
CA ASN A 29 -0.19 1.13 -11.25
C ASN A 29 -0.81 2.53 -11.49
N LYS A 30 -1.04 3.29 -10.43
CA LYS A 30 -1.45 4.71 -10.48
C LYS A 30 -0.34 5.56 -9.82
N ILE A 31 -0.72 6.52 -8.99
CA ILE A 31 0.20 7.24 -8.09
C ILE A 31 0.91 6.25 -7.16
N GLY A 32 0.17 5.24 -6.65
CA GLY A 32 0.66 4.11 -5.90
C GLY A 32 0.65 2.81 -6.72
N PRO A 33 1.33 1.75 -6.24
CA PRO A 33 1.37 0.45 -6.91
C PRO A 33 0.01 -0.26 -6.86
N ALA A 34 -0.23 -1.18 -7.79
CA ALA A 34 -1.36 -2.09 -7.73
C ALA A 34 -1.32 -2.97 -6.47
N LEU A 35 -2.48 -3.14 -5.82
CA LEU A 35 -2.64 -3.91 -4.58
C LEU A 35 -3.24 -5.29 -4.81
N HIS A 36 -3.53 -5.68 -6.05
CA HIS A 36 -3.93 -7.05 -6.34
C HIS A 36 -2.82 -8.03 -5.93
N GLY A 37 -3.19 -9.11 -5.24
CA GLY A 37 -2.24 -10.11 -4.72
C GLY A 37 -1.32 -9.55 -3.63
N LEU A 38 -1.80 -8.63 -2.77
CA LEU A 38 -0.99 -8.02 -1.72
C LEU A 38 -0.54 -9.04 -0.66
N TRP A 39 -1.43 -9.89 -0.17
CA TRP A 39 -1.12 -10.85 0.90
C TRP A 39 -0.07 -11.87 0.43
N GLY A 40 0.96 -12.09 1.25
CA GLY A 40 2.13 -12.93 0.95
C GLY A 40 3.18 -12.26 0.05
N ARG A 41 2.90 -11.06 -0.48
CA ARG A 41 3.86 -10.32 -1.31
C ARG A 41 4.85 -9.54 -0.44
N LYS A 42 6.10 -9.43 -0.86
CA LYS A 42 7.10 -8.58 -0.19
C LYS A 42 6.90 -7.10 -0.49
N THR A 43 7.43 -6.23 0.36
CA THR A 43 7.47 -4.79 0.07
C THR A 43 8.28 -4.50 -1.19
N GLY A 44 7.93 -3.42 -1.88
CA GLY A 44 8.72 -2.93 -3.00
C GLY A 44 8.76 -3.82 -4.25
N SER A 45 7.83 -4.77 -4.40
CA SER A 45 7.97 -5.86 -5.39
C SER A 45 6.98 -5.84 -6.55
N VAL A 46 6.15 -4.79 -6.70
CA VAL A 46 5.25 -4.68 -7.86
C VAL A 46 6.05 -4.26 -9.08
N GLU A 47 5.95 -5.06 -10.13
CA GLU A 47 6.62 -4.79 -11.40
C GLU A 47 6.14 -3.46 -12.00
N GLY A 48 7.08 -2.72 -12.61
CA GLY A 48 6.79 -1.45 -13.26
C GLY A 48 6.43 -0.30 -12.31
N TYR A 49 6.55 -0.46 -10.97
CA TYR A 49 6.39 0.64 -10.02
C TYR A 49 7.73 1.06 -9.41
N ALA A 50 7.99 2.37 -9.37
CA ALA A 50 9.20 2.94 -8.79
C ALA A 50 9.07 3.10 -7.27
N TYR A 51 9.56 2.13 -6.52
CA TYR A 51 9.62 2.19 -5.06
C TYR A 51 10.87 2.94 -4.56
N THR A 52 10.75 3.52 -3.35
CA THR A 52 11.91 4.02 -2.60
C THR A 52 12.78 2.87 -2.13
N ASP A 53 14.08 3.13 -1.94
CA ASP A 53 15.03 2.09 -1.52
C ASP A 53 14.69 1.52 -0.15
N ALA A 54 14.21 2.35 0.77
CA ALA A 54 13.75 1.88 2.07
C ALA A 54 12.53 0.96 1.99
N ASN A 55 11.59 1.22 1.07
CA ASN A 55 10.44 0.32 0.89
C ASN A 55 10.90 -1.04 0.35
N LYS A 56 11.83 -1.05 -0.60
CA LYS A 56 12.46 -2.29 -1.11
C LYS A 56 13.25 -3.03 -0.03
N GLN A 57 14.00 -2.30 0.81
CA GLN A 57 14.86 -2.87 1.85
C GLN A 57 14.12 -3.36 3.09
N LYS A 58 12.91 -2.84 3.36
CA LYS A 58 12.12 -3.25 4.54
C LYS A 58 11.86 -4.75 4.58
N GLY A 59 11.74 -5.40 3.42
CA GLY A 59 11.81 -6.86 3.29
C GLY A 59 10.70 -7.65 3.99
N ILE A 60 9.68 -6.98 4.52
CA ILE A 60 8.54 -7.63 5.18
C ILE A 60 7.60 -8.23 4.14
N GLU A 61 6.90 -9.28 4.55
CA GLU A 61 5.78 -9.85 3.80
C GLU A 61 4.48 -9.22 4.29
N TRP A 62 3.63 -8.84 3.35
CA TRP A 62 2.31 -8.33 3.68
C TRP A 62 1.43 -9.45 4.18
N ASN A 63 1.01 -9.32 5.43
CA ASN A 63 -0.02 -10.11 6.05
C ASN A 63 -0.87 -9.15 6.88
N ASP A 64 -1.84 -9.72 7.56
CA ASP A 64 -2.78 -9.00 8.39
C ASP A 64 -2.10 -8.14 9.50
N ASP A 65 -1.08 -8.67 10.17
CA ASP A 65 -0.38 -7.98 11.26
C ASP A 65 0.55 -6.88 10.71
N THR A 66 1.35 -7.19 9.70
CA THR A 66 2.29 -6.23 9.10
C THR A 66 1.57 -5.10 8.38
N LEU A 67 0.40 -5.38 7.79
CA LEU A 67 -0.45 -4.37 7.18
C LEU A 67 -1.12 -3.49 8.25
N PHE A 68 -1.57 -4.07 9.36
CA PHE A 68 -2.15 -3.29 10.46
C PHE A 68 -1.15 -2.29 11.03
N GLU A 69 0.06 -2.75 11.38
CA GLU A 69 1.14 -1.89 11.88
C GLU A 69 1.49 -0.78 10.88
N TYR A 70 1.54 -1.13 9.59
CA TYR A 70 1.80 -0.16 8.53
C TYR A 70 0.72 0.91 8.42
N LEU A 71 -0.56 0.54 8.56
CA LEU A 71 -1.70 1.45 8.43
C LEU A 71 -1.91 2.32 9.67
N GLU A 72 -1.48 1.89 10.86
CA GLU A 72 -1.53 2.72 12.08
C GLU A 72 -0.64 3.96 11.96
N ASN A 73 0.54 3.83 11.34
CA ASN A 73 1.41 4.97 11.08
C ASN A 73 2.25 4.81 9.81
N PRO A 74 1.66 5.05 8.63
CA PRO A 74 2.35 4.88 7.35
C PRO A 74 3.49 5.88 7.16
N ARG A 75 3.47 7.03 7.89
CA ARG A 75 4.54 8.05 7.83
C ARG A 75 5.80 7.64 8.59
N SER A 76 5.68 6.84 9.65
CA SER A 76 6.84 6.35 10.42
C SER A 76 7.47 5.12 9.78
N THR A 77 6.74 4.42 8.91
CA THR A 77 7.11 3.10 8.41
C THR A 77 7.46 3.07 6.92
N SER A 78 7.17 4.14 6.17
CA SER A 78 7.61 4.40 4.80
C SER A 78 8.32 5.75 4.72
N PRO A 79 9.62 5.82 4.37
CA PRO A 79 10.22 7.07 3.96
C PRO A 79 9.88 7.25 2.48
N VAL A 80 8.65 7.69 2.22
CA VAL A 80 8.38 8.42 0.98
C VAL A 80 9.00 9.80 1.18
N PRO A 81 9.93 10.24 0.31
CA PRO A 81 10.23 11.64 0.20
C PRO A 81 8.91 12.36 -0.04
N ARG A 82 8.72 13.46 0.70
CA ARG A 82 7.77 14.51 0.38
C ARG A 82 7.76 14.67 -1.14
N TRP A 83 6.55 14.79 -1.71
CA TRP A 83 6.27 15.36 -3.03
C TRP A 83 7.44 16.22 -3.55
N PRO A 84 7.83 16.16 -4.84
CA PRO A 84 8.67 17.23 -5.37
C PRO A 84 8.01 18.55 -4.97
N SER A 85 8.75 19.41 -4.29
CA SER A 85 8.29 20.77 -4.03
C SER A 85 7.90 21.32 -5.40
N VAL A 86 6.60 21.53 -5.60
CA VAL A 86 6.17 22.49 -6.58
C VAL A 86 6.79 23.81 -6.12
N ALA A 87 7.73 24.30 -6.93
CA ALA A 87 8.01 25.72 -7.01
C ALA A 87 6.76 26.43 -7.54
#